data_AF-A0A6H0XQM3-F1
#
_entry.id   AF-A0A6H0XQM3-F1
#
_cell.length_a   1.000
_cell.length_b   1.000
_cell.length_c   1.000
_cell.angle_alpha   90.00
_cell.angle_beta   90.00
_cell.angle_gamma   90.00
#
_symmetry.space_group_name_H-M   'P 1'
#
loop_
_entity.id
_entity.type
_entity.pdbx_description
1 polymer ?
#
loop_
_entity_poly.entity_id
_entity_poly.type
_entity_poly.pdbx_seq_one_letter_code
_entity_poly.pdbx_strand_id
1 'polypeptide(L)'
;MARLDSIAVRVLTLAVCVIAAPIGQRSIPAWITDIFNPSRGDGDSTAQIQCYALPYGELGIVSHFLTYLTVILLICGQEPLRPWMKLKQAKLARIWNTILGAVSLVVTVCIAGFTMKSCRGDWPFVLLAFWKLTLSFSVGMLNVISPWHHNYHMKKIEQFLARNTDKAGSDNDTIKDLPLTTLPYLIGTLVGIVGLFDLVHVNFKVNRAVWILAITLIACVSFVTFCAVISAIFIYQEDGPKELFSYFGAALLLFSCIFIVAVVFFSDLVLAALNNNWSGYPSGDYALLFWLYFACKRLPMLSL
;
A
#
# COMPACT_ATOMS: atom_id res chain seq x y z
N MET A 1 -14.26 -18.13 22.60
CA MET A 1 -14.07 -18.57 21.20
C MET A 1 -15.29 -18.32 20.32
N ALA A 2 -16.53 -18.61 20.74
CA ALA A 2 -17.73 -18.50 19.90
C ALA A 2 -18.10 -17.10 19.32
N ARG A 3 -17.51 -15.98 19.78
CA ARG A 3 -17.82 -14.64 19.24
C ARG A 3 -16.95 -14.21 18.05
N LEU A 4 -15.77 -14.82 17.87
CA LEU A 4 -14.85 -14.46 16.77
C LEU A 4 -15.29 -15.03 15.42
N ASP A 5 -15.91 -16.22 15.43
CA ASP A 5 -16.43 -16.86 14.21
C ASP A 5 -17.55 -16.02 13.57
N SER A 6 -18.33 -15.29 14.38
CA SER A 6 -19.39 -14.40 13.87
C SER A 6 -18.85 -13.19 13.09
N ILE A 7 -17.64 -12.69 13.38
CA ILE A 7 -17.11 -11.50 12.70
C ILE A 7 -16.48 -11.90 11.37
N ALA A 8 -15.72 -13.00 11.35
CA ALA A 8 -15.14 -13.53 10.11
C ALA A 8 -16.24 -13.91 9.11
N VAL A 9 -17.33 -14.56 9.57
CA VAL A 9 -18.49 -14.86 8.73
C VAL A 9 -19.16 -13.59 8.22
N ARG A 10 -19.30 -12.53 9.03
CA ARG A 10 -19.89 -11.26 8.59
C ARG A 10 -19.02 -10.51 7.56
N VAL A 11 -17.71 -10.52 7.71
CA VAL A 11 -16.77 -9.96 6.72
C VAL A 11 -16.81 -10.76 5.41
N LEU A 12 -16.88 -12.09 5.50
CA LEU A 12 -17.04 -12.95 4.32
C LEU A 12 -18.41 -12.75 3.64
N THR A 13 -19.47 -12.54 4.42
CA THR A 13 -20.83 -12.27 3.90
C THR A 13 -20.88 -10.92 3.20
N LEU A 14 -20.19 -9.89 3.72
CA LEU A 14 -20.02 -8.62 3.04
C LEU A 14 -19.29 -8.77 1.69
N ALA A 15 -18.27 -9.63 1.61
CA ALA A 15 -17.59 -9.92 0.34
C ALA A 15 -18.50 -10.65 -0.68
N VAL A 16 -19.44 -11.48 -0.22
CA VAL A 16 -20.41 -12.16 -1.09
C VAL A 16 -21.53 -11.22 -1.57
N CYS A 17 -21.99 -10.29 -0.73
CA CYS A 17 -23.00 -9.30 -1.13
C CYS A 17 -22.51 -8.33 -2.21
N VAL A 18 -21.19 -8.16 -2.35
CA VAL A 18 -20.57 -7.31 -3.37
C VAL A 18 -20.68 -7.89 -4.80
N ILE A 19 -21.01 -9.19 -4.94
CA ILE A 19 -21.25 -9.82 -6.25
C ILE A 19 -22.65 -9.49 -6.80
N ALA A 20 -23.54 -8.88 -6.00
CA ALA A 20 -24.91 -8.57 -6.41
C ALA A 20 -25.07 -7.22 -7.17
N ALA A 21 -24.00 -6.69 -7.77
CA ALA A 21 -24.17 -5.60 -8.73
C ALA A 21 -24.96 -6.14 -9.94
N PRO A 22 -26.09 -5.53 -10.33
CA PRO A 22 -26.84 -5.98 -11.49
C PRO A 22 -25.96 -5.83 -12.72
N ILE A 23 -25.41 -6.94 -13.20
CA ILE A 23 -24.84 -7.03 -14.53
C ILE A 23 -26.02 -6.69 -15.45
N GLY A 24 -26.03 -5.47 -15.98
CA GLY A 24 -27.04 -5.08 -16.96
C GLY A 24 -27.09 -6.15 -18.06
N GLN A 25 -28.25 -6.30 -18.71
CA GLN A 25 -28.59 -7.38 -19.64
C GLN A 25 -27.71 -7.45 -20.93
N ARG A 26 -26.49 -6.92 -20.91
CA ARG A 26 -25.44 -7.12 -21.91
C ARG A 26 -24.90 -8.54 -21.81
N SER A 27 -24.58 -9.12 -22.95
CA SER A 27 -23.93 -10.43 -23.01
C SER A 27 -22.52 -10.35 -22.41
N ILE A 28 -22.11 -11.38 -21.66
CA ILE A 28 -20.76 -11.48 -21.05
C ILE A 28 -19.64 -11.16 -22.07
N PRO A 29 -19.69 -11.64 -23.34
CA PRO A 29 -18.67 -11.30 -24.33
C PRO A 29 -18.59 -9.80 -24.67
N ALA A 30 -19.73 -9.11 -24.74
CA ALA A 30 -19.75 -7.67 -24.99
C ALA A 30 -19.16 -6.90 -23.80
N TRP A 31 -19.57 -7.25 -22.58
CA TRP A 31 -19.00 -6.67 -21.36
C TRP A 31 -17.49 -6.89 -21.24
N ILE A 32 -17.01 -8.11 -21.54
CA ILE A 32 -15.57 -8.43 -21.58
C ILE A 32 -14.85 -7.54 -22.60
N THR A 33 -15.44 -7.35 -23.77
CA THR A 33 -14.83 -6.57 -24.86
C THR A 33 -14.77 -5.08 -24.51
N ASP A 34 -15.86 -4.53 -23.95
CA ASP A 34 -15.95 -3.15 -23.46
C ASP A 34 -14.91 -2.91 -22.35
N ILE A 35 -14.77 -3.86 -21.43
CA ILE A 35 -13.74 -3.83 -20.37
C ILE A 35 -12.33 -3.84 -20.97
N PHE A 36 -12.03 -4.73 -21.91
CA PHE A 36 -10.67 -4.85 -22.46
C PHE A 36 -10.28 -3.75 -23.44
N ASN A 37 -11.23 -2.93 -23.87
CA ASN A 37 -11.02 -1.85 -24.81
C ASN A 37 -11.87 -0.62 -24.47
N PRO A 38 -11.62 0.02 -23.31
CA PRO A 38 -12.43 1.15 -22.90
C PRO A 38 -12.24 2.32 -23.85
N SER A 39 -13.36 2.93 -24.24
CA SER A 39 -13.39 4.16 -25.02
C SER A 39 -12.59 5.22 -24.29
N ARG A 40 -11.68 5.91 -24.99
CA ARG A 40 -11.03 7.10 -24.43
C ARG A 40 -12.13 8.13 -24.12
N GLY A 41 -12.18 8.61 -22.89
CA GLY A 41 -13.03 9.76 -22.57
C GLY A 41 -12.47 10.99 -23.27
N ASP A 42 -13.18 11.50 -24.27
CA ASP A 42 -12.84 12.78 -24.92
C ASP A 42 -13.26 13.93 -23.98
N GLY A 43 -12.51 14.15 -22.89
CA GLY A 43 -12.92 15.11 -21.87
C GLY A 43 -11.87 15.46 -20.83
N ASP A 44 -12.29 16.36 -19.92
CA ASP A 44 -11.58 16.85 -18.73
C ASP A 44 -11.04 15.69 -17.85
N SER A 45 -10.06 15.95 -16.99
CA SER A 45 -9.41 14.96 -16.12
C SER A 45 -10.40 14.18 -15.22
N THR A 46 -11.57 14.77 -14.96
CA THR A 46 -12.74 14.15 -14.30
C THR A 46 -13.35 12.99 -15.11
N ALA A 47 -13.33 13.04 -16.44
CA ALA A 47 -13.76 11.92 -17.29
C ALA A 47 -12.68 10.83 -17.38
N GLN A 48 -11.41 11.24 -17.35
CA GLN A 48 -10.26 10.34 -17.48
C GLN A 48 -10.13 9.37 -16.30
N ILE A 49 -10.45 9.82 -15.07
CA ILE A 49 -10.38 8.96 -13.88
C ILE A 49 -11.32 7.75 -13.92
N GLN A 50 -12.30 7.72 -14.83
CA GLN A 50 -13.20 6.58 -15.00
C GLN A 50 -12.48 5.31 -15.46
N CYS A 51 -11.30 5.41 -16.10
CA CYS A 51 -10.48 4.25 -16.45
C CYS A 51 -9.81 3.60 -15.22
N TYR A 52 -9.77 4.29 -14.09
CA TYR A 52 -8.98 3.92 -12.92
C TYR A 52 -9.76 2.98 -11.98
N ALA A 53 -9.55 1.68 -12.16
CA ALA A 53 -10.30 0.64 -11.43
C ALA A 53 -9.77 0.30 -10.03
N LEU A 54 -8.71 0.96 -9.55
CA LEU A 54 -8.08 0.63 -8.26
C LEU A 54 -8.65 1.47 -7.11
N PRO A 55 -8.70 0.96 -5.86
CA PRO A 55 -9.18 1.71 -4.70
C PRO A 55 -8.46 3.04 -4.48
N TYR A 56 -9.23 4.11 -4.27
CA TYR A 56 -8.79 5.46 -3.91
C TYR A 56 -9.77 6.08 -2.91
N GLY A 57 -9.58 7.35 -2.53
CA GLY A 57 -10.41 8.03 -1.51
C GLY A 57 -10.31 7.37 -0.14
N GLU A 58 -11.37 7.46 0.65
CA GLU A 58 -11.44 6.86 1.99
C GLU A 58 -11.20 5.34 1.95
N LEU A 59 -11.80 4.62 1.01
CA LEU A 59 -11.56 3.19 0.83
C LEU A 59 -10.11 2.89 0.45
N GLY A 60 -9.48 3.75 -0.34
CA GLY A 60 -8.04 3.69 -0.66
C GLY A 60 -7.17 3.83 0.59
N ILE A 61 -7.45 4.82 1.43
CA ILE A 61 -6.71 5.07 2.67
C ILE A 61 -6.84 3.90 3.63
N VAL A 62 -8.06 3.42 3.89
CA VAL A 62 -8.32 2.23 4.70
C VAL A 62 -7.59 1.03 4.11
N SER A 63 -7.59 0.92 2.78
CA SER A 63 -6.89 -0.16 2.08
C SER A 63 -5.38 -0.14 2.31
N HIS A 64 -4.73 1.01 2.20
CA HIS A 64 -3.31 1.16 2.45
C HIS A 64 -2.96 0.92 3.92
N PHE A 65 -3.75 1.47 4.84
CA PHE A 65 -3.58 1.25 6.28
C PHE A 65 -3.62 -0.24 6.65
N LEU A 66 -4.65 -0.97 6.19
CA LEU A 66 -4.75 -2.42 6.44
C LEU A 66 -3.60 -3.20 5.81
N THR A 67 -3.12 -2.77 4.64
CA THR A 67 -1.98 -3.40 3.97
C THR A 67 -0.71 -3.26 4.81
N TYR A 68 -0.42 -2.05 5.30
CA TYR A 68 0.76 -1.83 6.15
C TYR A 68 0.65 -2.54 7.49
N LEU A 69 -0.52 -2.53 8.12
CA LEU A 69 -0.76 -3.30 9.34
C LEU A 69 -0.49 -4.80 9.12
N THR A 70 -0.98 -5.36 8.00
CA THR A 70 -0.76 -6.77 7.64
C THR A 70 0.73 -7.08 7.48
N VAL A 71 1.47 -6.22 6.76
CA VAL A 71 2.92 -6.39 6.56
C VAL A 71 3.66 -6.35 7.90
N ILE A 72 3.36 -5.38 8.76
CA ILE A 72 3.99 -5.25 10.07
C ILE A 72 3.72 -6.50 10.91
N LEU A 73 2.46 -6.93 11.02
CA LEU A 73 2.10 -8.11 11.80
C LEU A 73 2.78 -9.39 11.29
N LEU A 74 2.87 -9.57 9.98
CA LEU A 74 3.55 -10.73 9.39
C LEU A 74 5.06 -10.71 9.61
N ILE A 75 5.70 -9.53 9.52
CA ILE A 75 7.12 -9.36 9.88
C ILE A 75 7.33 -9.71 11.36
N CYS A 76 6.43 -9.29 12.23
CA CYS A 76 6.45 -9.61 13.67
C CYS A 76 6.06 -11.06 14.00
N GLY A 77 5.70 -11.89 13.00
CA GLY A 77 5.28 -13.27 13.25
C GLY A 77 3.90 -13.43 13.87
N GLN A 78 3.04 -12.42 13.74
CA GLN A 78 1.70 -12.36 14.32
C GLN A 78 0.63 -12.58 13.25
N GLU A 79 -0.51 -13.16 13.66
CA GLU A 79 -1.67 -13.32 12.78
C GLU A 79 -2.32 -11.93 12.51
N PRO A 80 -2.52 -11.50 11.25
CA PRO A 80 -3.02 -10.15 10.97
C PRO A 80 -4.42 -9.85 11.55
N LEU A 81 -5.31 -10.85 11.58
CA LEU A 81 -6.65 -10.72 12.17
C LEU A 81 -6.67 -10.87 13.69
N ARG A 82 -5.63 -11.47 14.26
CA ARG A 82 -5.50 -11.74 15.70
C ARG A 82 -4.09 -11.37 16.13
N PRO A 83 -3.76 -10.06 16.24
CA PRO A 83 -2.38 -9.60 16.45
C PRO A 83 -1.74 -10.17 17.74
N TRP A 84 -2.57 -10.63 18.68
CA TRP A 84 -2.15 -11.26 19.94
C TRP A 84 -1.69 -12.71 19.78
N MET A 85 -1.90 -13.33 18.61
CA MET A 85 -1.56 -14.73 18.33
C MET A 85 -0.35 -14.80 17.40
N LYS A 86 0.55 -15.74 17.69
CA LYS A 86 1.70 -16.05 16.83
C LYS A 86 1.25 -16.90 15.64
N LEU A 87 1.85 -16.67 14.48
CA LEU A 87 1.65 -17.47 13.27
C LEU A 87 1.99 -18.95 13.53
N LYS A 88 1.09 -19.84 13.15
CA LYS A 88 1.26 -21.29 13.32
C LYS A 88 2.34 -21.79 12.38
N GLN A 89 3.31 -22.51 12.95
CA GLN A 89 4.41 -23.12 12.19
C GLN A 89 4.04 -24.48 11.57
N ALA A 90 2.79 -24.94 11.75
CA ALA A 90 2.30 -26.19 11.18
C ALA A 90 2.46 -26.17 9.65
N LYS A 91 2.86 -27.30 9.06
CA LYS A 91 3.07 -27.42 7.60
C LYS A 91 1.85 -26.96 6.79
N LEU A 92 0.65 -27.30 7.25
CA LEU A 92 -0.61 -26.88 6.62
C LEU A 92 -0.82 -25.36 6.66
N ALA A 93 -0.50 -24.69 7.77
CA ALA A 93 -0.62 -23.24 7.89
C ALA A 93 0.36 -22.52 6.94
N ARG A 94 1.60 -23.03 6.82
CA ARG A 94 2.57 -22.48 5.86
C ARG A 94 2.11 -22.58 4.40
N ILE A 95 1.56 -23.72 4.01
CA ILE A 95 1.01 -23.92 2.67
C ILE A 95 -0.19 -22.98 2.44
N TRP A 96 -1.08 -22.87 3.43
CA TRP A 96 -2.22 -21.97 3.38
C TRP A 96 -1.81 -20.51 3.17
N ASN A 97 -0.87 -20.00 3.97
CA ASN A 97 -0.37 -18.62 3.86
C ASN A 97 0.28 -18.37 2.49
N THR A 98 1.01 -19.37 1.96
CA THR A 98 1.61 -19.32 0.62
C THR A 98 0.54 -19.22 -0.47
N ILE A 99 -0.54 -20.01 -0.39
CA ILE A 99 -1.65 -19.99 -1.35
C ILE A 99 -2.36 -18.63 -1.31
N LEU A 100 -2.67 -18.12 -0.12
CA LEU A 100 -3.30 -16.80 0.04
C LEU A 100 -2.44 -15.69 -0.57
N GLY A 101 -1.12 -15.71 -0.30
CA GLY A 101 -0.16 -14.78 -0.87
C GLY A 101 -0.11 -14.86 -2.40
N ALA A 102 -0.05 -16.07 -2.96
CA ALA A 102 0.01 -16.29 -4.41
C ALA A 102 -1.28 -15.86 -5.13
N VAL A 103 -2.45 -16.21 -4.59
CA VAL A 103 -3.74 -15.79 -5.17
C VAL A 103 -3.90 -14.28 -5.10
N SER A 104 -3.61 -13.67 -3.94
CA SER A 104 -3.61 -12.21 -3.78
C SER A 104 -2.71 -11.55 -4.81
N LEU A 105 -1.47 -12.03 -4.95
CA LEU A 105 -0.48 -11.50 -5.88
C LEU A 105 -0.99 -11.55 -7.32
N VAL A 106 -1.39 -12.73 -7.81
CA VAL A 106 -1.80 -12.91 -9.21
C VAL A 106 -2.99 -12.00 -9.54
N VAL A 107 -4.04 -12.04 -8.71
CA VAL A 107 -5.25 -11.26 -8.98
C VAL A 107 -4.98 -9.75 -8.93
N THR A 108 -4.28 -9.27 -7.90
CA THR A 108 -4.00 -7.83 -7.76
C THR A 108 -3.08 -7.30 -8.86
N VAL A 109 -2.05 -8.07 -9.25
CA VAL A 109 -1.16 -7.70 -10.36
C VAL A 109 -1.91 -7.68 -11.70
N CYS A 110 -2.77 -8.68 -11.97
CA CYS A 110 -3.58 -8.70 -13.18
C CYS A 110 -4.53 -7.50 -13.27
N ILE A 111 -5.23 -7.15 -12.19
CA ILE A 111 -6.17 -6.01 -12.19
C ILE A 111 -5.42 -4.67 -12.26
N ALA A 112 -4.26 -4.54 -11.60
CA ALA A 112 -3.44 -3.34 -11.75
C ALA A 112 -2.87 -3.21 -13.19
N GLY A 113 -2.45 -4.32 -13.80
CA GLY A 113 -2.05 -4.40 -15.20
C GLY A 113 -3.17 -3.98 -16.16
N PHE A 114 -4.39 -4.48 -15.91
CA PHE A 114 -5.58 -4.07 -16.62
C PHE A 114 -5.87 -2.57 -16.48
N THR A 115 -5.72 -2.01 -15.26
CA THR A 115 -5.90 -0.58 -15.01
C THR A 115 -4.89 0.26 -15.80
N MET A 116 -3.62 -0.14 -15.84
CA MET A 116 -2.60 0.53 -16.66
C MET A 116 -2.96 0.52 -18.14
N LYS A 117 -3.43 -0.62 -18.67
CA LYS A 117 -3.87 -0.73 -20.07
C LYS A 117 -5.07 0.19 -20.35
N SER A 118 -6.03 0.23 -19.44
CA SER A 118 -7.26 1.04 -19.54
C SER A 118 -6.95 2.54 -19.50
N CYS A 119 -6.01 2.94 -18.64
CA CYS A 119 -5.58 4.33 -18.49
C CYS A 119 -4.42 4.75 -19.38
N ARG A 120 -4.07 3.98 -20.43
CA ARG A 120 -2.92 4.27 -21.31
C ARG A 120 -2.96 5.64 -22.00
N GLY A 121 -4.13 6.29 -22.05
CA GLY A 121 -4.31 7.62 -22.60
C GLY A 121 -3.74 8.74 -21.72
N ASP A 122 -3.57 8.49 -20.42
CA ASP A 122 -3.24 9.48 -19.40
C ASP A 122 -2.15 8.94 -18.47
N TRP A 123 -0.90 9.28 -18.81
CA TRP A 123 0.30 8.79 -18.13
C TRP A 123 0.28 8.87 -16.60
N PRO A 124 -0.20 9.95 -15.95
CA PRO A 124 -0.22 10.03 -14.49
C PRO A 124 -0.96 8.88 -13.82
N PHE A 125 -2.12 8.48 -14.37
CA PHE A 125 -2.90 7.36 -13.85
C PHE A 125 -2.20 6.02 -14.07
N VAL A 126 -1.48 5.85 -15.19
CA VAL A 126 -0.65 4.66 -15.45
C VAL A 126 0.46 4.53 -14.41
N LEU A 127 1.16 5.62 -14.10
CA LEU A 127 2.25 5.62 -13.11
C LEU A 127 1.73 5.34 -11.68
N LEU A 128 0.55 5.88 -11.33
CA LEU A 128 -0.12 5.55 -10.06
C LEU A 128 -0.57 4.08 -10.01
N ALA A 129 -1.08 3.53 -11.11
CA ALA A 129 -1.45 2.13 -11.20
C ALA A 129 -0.22 1.21 -11.11
N PHE A 130 0.90 1.60 -11.74
CA PHE A 130 2.19 0.92 -11.62
C PHE A 130 2.67 0.90 -10.16
N TRP A 131 2.56 2.01 -9.45
CA TRP A 131 2.90 2.06 -8.02
C TRP A 131 2.06 1.07 -7.20
N LYS A 132 0.74 1.03 -7.41
CA LYS A 132 -0.14 0.06 -6.75
C LYS A 132 0.17 -1.38 -7.14
N LEU A 133 0.60 -1.62 -8.38
CA LEU A 133 1.09 -2.92 -8.84
C LEU A 133 2.32 -3.35 -8.06
N THR A 134 3.37 -2.51 -7.99
CA THR A 134 4.61 -2.90 -7.31
C THR A 134 4.42 -3.07 -5.80
N LEU A 135 3.57 -2.25 -5.17
CA LEU A 135 3.15 -2.46 -3.78
C LEU A 135 2.51 -3.84 -3.61
N SER A 136 1.55 -4.19 -4.48
CA SER A 136 0.86 -5.49 -4.41
C SER A 136 1.82 -6.65 -4.68
N PHE A 137 2.77 -6.46 -5.60
CA PHE A 137 3.83 -7.41 -5.91
C PHE A 137 4.73 -7.65 -4.69
N SER A 138 5.27 -6.60 -4.10
CA SER A 138 6.15 -6.67 -2.94
C SER A 138 5.45 -7.31 -1.73
N VAL A 139 4.21 -6.92 -1.44
CA VAL A 139 3.43 -7.50 -0.35
C VAL A 139 3.10 -8.97 -0.62
N GLY A 140 2.68 -9.31 -1.85
CA GLY A 140 2.41 -10.68 -2.24
C GLY A 140 3.65 -11.58 -2.12
N MET A 141 4.81 -11.11 -2.58
CA MET A 141 6.09 -11.81 -2.42
C MET A 141 6.48 -11.98 -0.95
N LEU A 142 6.34 -10.94 -0.14
CA LEU A 142 6.59 -11.03 1.30
C LEU A 142 5.70 -12.11 1.95
N ASN A 143 4.43 -12.21 1.56
CA ASN A 143 3.52 -13.24 2.10
C ASN A 143 3.86 -14.65 1.64
N VAL A 144 4.37 -14.81 0.42
CA VAL A 144 4.81 -16.10 -0.11
C VAL A 144 6.10 -16.55 0.57
N ILE A 145 7.03 -15.63 0.85
CA ILE A 145 8.36 -15.94 1.38
C ILE A 145 8.38 -15.99 2.91
N SER A 146 7.59 -15.15 3.60
CA SER A 146 7.62 -15.03 5.06
C SER A 146 7.44 -16.35 5.81
N PRO A 147 6.54 -17.30 5.42
CA PRO A 147 6.37 -18.55 6.15
C PRO A 147 7.61 -19.46 6.09
N TRP A 148 8.46 -19.27 5.09
CA TRP A 148 9.70 -20.04 4.90
C TRP A 148 10.87 -19.39 5.63
N HIS A 149 10.91 -18.05 5.64
CA HIS A 149 12.03 -17.28 6.19
C HIS A 149 11.89 -16.98 7.70
N HIS A 150 10.68 -17.06 8.26
CA HIS A 150 10.40 -16.68 9.66
C HIS A 150 11.27 -17.44 10.68
N ASN A 151 11.49 -18.74 10.46
CA ASN A 151 12.30 -19.58 11.36
C ASN A 151 13.79 -19.21 11.38
N TYR A 152 14.29 -18.61 10.30
CA TYR A 152 15.68 -18.15 10.22
C TYR A 152 15.82 -16.75 10.83
N HIS A 153 14.93 -15.83 10.48
CA HIS A 153 15.05 -14.43 10.86
C HIS A 153 14.81 -14.18 12.36
N MET A 154 13.84 -14.88 12.97
CA MET A 154 13.60 -14.74 14.41
C MET A 154 14.76 -15.25 15.25
N LYS A 155 15.38 -16.37 14.87
CA LYS A 155 16.59 -16.87 15.53
C LYS A 155 17.76 -15.90 15.39
N LYS A 156 17.91 -15.27 14.22
CA LYS A 156 18.97 -14.27 13.98
C LYS A 156 18.73 -13.00 14.81
N ILE A 157 17.49 -12.50 14.89
CA ILE A 157 17.13 -11.34 15.72
C ILE A 157 17.35 -11.65 17.20
N GLU A 158 16.90 -12.80 17.69
CA GLU A 158 17.10 -13.21 19.09
C GLU A 158 18.59 -13.31 19.43
N GLN A 159 19.40 -13.90 18.53
CA GLN A 159 20.85 -13.94 18.67
C GLN A 159 21.53 -12.56 18.59
N PHE A 160 20.98 -11.63 17.79
CA PHE A 160 21.50 -10.27 17.67
C PHE A 160 21.16 -9.45 18.92
N LEU A 161 19.92 -9.53 19.41
CA LEU A 161 19.52 -8.90 20.67
C LEU A 161 20.32 -9.45 21.86
N ALA A 162 20.58 -10.76 21.89
CA ALA A 162 21.41 -11.38 22.91
C ALA A 162 22.91 -11.02 22.81
N ARG A 163 23.42 -10.63 21.62
CA ARG A 163 24.82 -10.20 21.43
C ARG A 163 25.01 -8.69 21.63
N ASN A 164 24.02 -7.88 21.28
CA ASN A 164 24.10 -6.42 21.35
C ASN A 164 23.88 -5.86 22.75
N THR A 165 23.46 -6.67 23.73
CA THR A 165 23.60 -6.30 25.14
C THR A 165 25.07 -6.08 25.54
N ASP A 166 26.04 -6.66 24.82
CA ASP A 166 27.44 -6.64 25.25
C ASP A 166 28.38 -5.81 24.35
N LYS A 167 28.01 -5.48 23.11
CA LYS A 167 28.85 -4.69 22.19
C LYS A 167 28.04 -3.76 21.29
N ALA A 168 27.86 -2.51 21.72
CA ALA A 168 27.40 -1.40 20.88
C ALA A 168 28.52 -0.96 19.92
N GLY A 169 28.82 -1.80 18.92
CA GLY A 169 29.86 -1.55 17.92
C GLY A 169 29.28 -1.62 16.51
N SER A 170 29.13 -0.45 15.89
CA SER A 170 28.84 -0.14 14.48
C SER A 170 29.14 -1.25 13.45
N ASP A 171 28.24 -2.21 13.27
CA ASP A 171 28.31 -3.17 12.16
C ASP A 171 27.39 -2.75 11.00
N ASN A 172 28.03 -2.46 9.86
CA ASN A 172 27.43 -1.95 8.63
C ASN A 172 26.66 -3.03 7.83
N ASP A 173 26.48 -4.22 8.41
CA ASP A 173 25.84 -5.37 7.76
C ASP A 173 24.30 -5.32 7.77
N THR A 174 23.71 -4.39 8.52
CA THR A 174 22.24 -4.24 8.65
C THR A 174 21.54 -3.88 7.33
N ILE A 175 22.23 -3.24 6.38
CA ILE A 175 21.64 -2.83 5.09
C ILE A 175 21.57 -3.99 4.08
N LYS A 176 22.42 -5.02 4.21
CA LYS A 176 22.44 -6.15 3.27
C LYS A 176 21.24 -7.08 3.41
N ASP A 177 20.51 -6.98 4.52
CA ASP A 177 19.32 -7.79 4.80
C ASP A 177 18.01 -7.14 4.33
N LEU A 178 18.05 -6.00 3.59
CA LEU A 178 16.84 -5.48 2.97
C LEU A 178 16.28 -6.56 2.03
N PRO A 179 15.09 -7.11 2.31
CA PRO A 179 14.63 -8.27 1.56
C PRO A 179 14.43 -7.80 0.13
N LEU A 180 15.08 -8.47 -0.82
CA LEU A 180 15.05 -8.14 -2.26
C LEU A 180 13.62 -7.89 -2.78
N THR A 181 12.62 -8.45 -2.11
CA THR A 181 11.19 -8.24 -2.30
C THR A 181 10.70 -6.79 -2.12
N THR A 182 11.40 -5.91 -1.41
CA THR A 182 11.01 -4.49 -1.22
C THR A 182 11.54 -3.57 -2.31
N LEU A 183 12.56 -3.98 -3.06
CA LEU A 183 13.15 -3.20 -4.15
C LEU A 183 12.10 -2.79 -5.21
N PRO A 184 11.19 -3.68 -5.68
CA PRO A 184 10.13 -3.30 -6.61
C PRO A 184 9.23 -2.19 -6.06
N TYR A 185 8.89 -2.23 -4.77
CA TYR A 185 8.08 -1.19 -4.14
C TYR A 185 8.79 0.16 -4.12
N LEU A 186 10.10 0.20 -3.83
CA LEU A 186 10.87 1.45 -3.87
C LEU A 186 10.86 2.06 -5.27
N ILE A 187 11.13 1.24 -6.30
CA ILE A 187 11.09 1.70 -7.71
C ILE A 187 9.69 2.22 -8.06
N GLY A 188 8.64 1.46 -7.77
CA GLY A 188 7.29 1.90 -8.10
C GLY A 188 6.82 3.09 -7.27
N THR A 189 7.34 3.29 -6.06
CA THR A 189 7.06 4.50 -5.25
C THR A 189 7.64 5.74 -5.92
N LEU A 190 8.90 5.69 -6.37
CA LEU A 190 9.49 6.81 -7.11
C LEU A 190 8.70 7.14 -8.39
N VAL A 191 8.35 6.11 -9.15
CA VAL A 191 7.54 6.25 -10.38
C VAL A 191 6.14 6.81 -10.07
N GLY A 192 5.49 6.31 -9.02
CA GLY A 192 4.18 6.76 -8.58
C GLY A 192 4.16 8.21 -8.09
N ILE A 193 5.21 8.64 -7.39
CA ILE A 193 5.38 10.03 -6.93
C ILE A 193 5.48 10.98 -8.12
N VAL A 194 6.23 10.62 -9.16
CA VAL A 194 6.33 11.42 -10.39
C VAL A 194 4.95 11.56 -11.05
N GLY A 195 4.20 10.46 -11.19
CA GLY A 195 2.83 10.50 -11.71
C GLY A 195 1.89 11.33 -10.85
N LEU A 196 1.99 11.23 -9.53
CA LEU A 196 1.18 12.01 -8.61
C LEU A 196 1.45 13.51 -8.72
N PHE A 197 2.73 13.91 -8.79
CA PHE A 197 3.07 15.32 -8.92
C PHE A 197 2.66 15.91 -10.26
N ASP A 198 2.78 15.15 -11.36
CA ASP A 198 2.26 15.58 -12.67
C ASP A 198 0.74 15.78 -12.61
N LEU A 199 0.01 14.83 -12.01
CA LEU A 199 -1.43 14.91 -11.84
C LEU A 199 -1.85 16.13 -11.00
N VAL A 200 -1.17 16.36 -9.87
CA VAL A 200 -1.40 17.51 -9.00
C VAL A 200 -1.07 18.79 -9.74
N HIS A 201 0.05 18.86 -10.47
CA HIS A 201 0.48 20.06 -11.19
C HIS A 201 -0.56 20.52 -12.21
N VAL A 202 -1.06 19.60 -13.05
CA VAL A 202 -2.08 19.88 -14.06
C VAL A 202 -3.39 20.36 -13.43
N ASN A 203 -3.78 19.77 -12.30
CA ASN A 203 -5.06 20.06 -11.64
C ASN A 203 -4.98 21.14 -10.55
N PHE A 204 -3.79 21.65 -10.22
CA PHE A 204 -3.55 22.53 -9.07
C PHE A 204 -4.35 23.82 -9.14
N LYS A 205 -4.50 24.39 -10.34
CA LYS A 205 -5.24 25.64 -10.57
C LYS A 205 -6.73 25.44 -10.85
N VAL A 206 -7.10 24.26 -11.33
CA VAL A 206 -8.47 23.96 -11.78
C VAL A 206 -9.31 23.43 -10.63
N ASN A 207 -8.75 22.57 -9.78
CA ASN A 207 -9.47 21.91 -8.70
C ASN A 207 -9.03 22.46 -7.33
N ARG A 208 -9.89 23.25 -6.69
CA ARG A 208 -9.64 23.86 -5.38
C ARG A 208 -9.35 22.83 -4.28
N ALA A 209 -9.96 21.64 -4.33
CA ALA A 209 -9.72 20.61 -3.33
C ALA A 209 -8.30 20.04 -3.46
N VAL A 210 -7.81 19.80 -4.68
CA VAL A 210 -6.42 19.36 -4.93
C VAL A 210 -5.43 20.41 -4.43
N TRP A 211 -5.71 21.70 -4.66
CA TRP A 211 -4.90 22.81 -4.16
C TRP A 211 -4.80 22.82 -2.63
N ILE A 212 -5.93 22.70 -1.92
CA ILE A 212 -5.96 22.65 -0.45
C ILE A 212 -5.14 21.46 0.04
N LEU A 213 -5.39 20.27 -0.50
CA LEU A 213 -4.69 19.05 -0.10
C LEU A 213 -3.17 19.17 -0.30
N ALA A 214 -2.73 19.74 -1.42
CA ALA A 214 -1.31 19.92 -1.72
C ALA A 214 -0.65 20.91 -0.74
N ILE A 215 -1.30 22.04 -0.44
CA ILE A 215 -0.79 22.99 0.56
C ILE A 215 -0.74 22.36 1.95
N THR A 216 -1.78 21.60 2.34
CA THR A 216 -1.79 20.89 3.62
C THR A 216 -0.63 19.91 3.72
N LEU A 217 -0.37 19.11 2.68
CA LEU A 217 0.77 18.19 2.67
C LEU A 217 2.10 18.94 2.80
N ILE A 218 2.31 20.00 2.02
CA ILE A 218 3.54 20.81 2.09
C ILE A 218 3.72 21.40 3.49
N ALA A 219 2.68 22.00 4.07
CA ALA A 219 2.73 22.59 5.40
C ALA A 219 3.07 21.54 6.48
N CYS A 220 2.45 20.35 6.43
CA CYS A 220 2.74 19.26 7.35
C CYS A 220 4.19 18.78 7.23
N VAL A 221 4.67 18.55 5.99
CA VAL A 221 6.04 18.09 5.75
C VAL A 221 7.06 19.14 6.20
N SER A 222 6.85 20.42 5.87
CA SER A 222 7.71 21.52 6.32
C SER A 222 7.74 21.64 7.84
N PHE A 223 6.60 21.47 8.51
CA PHE A 223 6.53 21.52 9.98
C PHE A 223 7.33 20.37 10.63
N VAL A 224 7.18 19.14 10.14
CA VAL A 224 7.94 17.98 10.65
C VAL A 224 9.44 18.18 10.42
N THR A 225 9.85 18.63 9.24
CA THR A 225 11.26 18.93 8.95
C THR A 225 11.80 20.02 9.86
N PHE A 226 11.03 21.08 10.11
CA PHE A 226 11.40 22.15 11.02
C PHE A 226 11.63 21.61 12.44
N CYS A 227 10.71 20.81 12.98
CA CYS A 227 10.88 20.16 14.28
C CYS A 227 12.13 19.29 14.33
N ALA A 228 12.39 18.48 13.30
CA ALA A 228 13.57 17.62 13.24
C ALA A 228 14.89 18.42 13.22
N VAL A 229 14.94 19.54 12.50
CA VAL A 229 16.11 20.44 12.49
C VAL A 229 16.34 21.06 13.85
N ILE A 230 15.29 21.55 14.52
CA ILE A 230 15.40 22.10 15.87
C ILE A 230 15.91 21.05 16.86
N SER A 231 15.35 19.84 16.83
CA SER A 231 15.84 18.72 17.67
C SER A 231 17.29 18.38 17.40
N ALA A 232 17.73 18.38 16.14
CA ALA A 232 19.12 18.13 15.78
C ALA A 232 20.07 19.21 16.31
N ILE A 233 19.65 20.48 16.33
CA ILE A 233 20.44 21.59 16.91
C ILE A 233 20.63 21.40 18.42
N PHE A 234 19.57 21.02 19.14
CA PHE A 234 19.67 20.77 20.59
C PHE A 234 20.60 19.59 20.91
N ILE A 235 20.45 18.47 20.20
CA ILE A 235 21.32 17.28 20.38
C ILE A 235 22.78 17.63 20.07
N TYR A 236 23.03 18.42 19.02
CA TYR A 236 24.39 18.85 18.69
C TYR A 236 25.06 19.65 19.83
N GLN A 237 24.28 20.47 20.55
CA GLN A 237 24.79 21.26 21.67
C GLN A 237 25.11 20.42 22.91
N GLU A 238 24.34 19.36 23.19
CA GLU A 238 24.51 18.54 24.40
C GLU A 238 25.54 17.41 24.19
N ASP A 239 25.42 16.64 23.10
CA ASP A 239 26.13 15.36 22.94
C ASP A 239 27.30 15.43 21.94
N GLY A 240 27.43 16.56 21.22
CA GLY A 240 28.49 16.78 20.23
C GLY A 240 28.26 16.08 18.86
N PRO A 241 29.24 16.15 17.95
CA PRO A 241 29.04 15.85 16.54
C PRO A 241 28.88 14.36 16.20
N LYS A 242 29.37 13.44 17.04
CA LYS A 242 29.31 12.00 16.74
C LYS A 242 27.89 11.45 16.88
N GLU A 243 27.21 11.82 17.96
CA GLU A 243 25.81 11.43 18.17
C GLU A 243 24.89 12.11 17.14
N LEU A 244 25.19 13.35 16.74
CA LEU A 244 24.44 14.07 15.71
C LEU A 244 24.27 13.26 14.41
N PHE A 245 25.33 12.60 13.91
CA PHE A 245 25.23 11.80 12.68
C PHE A 245 24.30 10.60 12.82
N SER A 246 24.34 9.92 13.97
CA SER A 246 23.47 8.79 14.28
C SER A 246 21.99 9.24 14.35
N TYR A 247 21.73 10.31 15.10
CA TYR A 247 20.39 10.90 15.21
C TYR A 247 19.87 11.42 13.87
N PHE A 248 20.70 12.10 13.09
CA PHE A 248 20.32 12.61 11.77
C PHE A 248 19.95 11.47 10.82
N GLY A 249 20.73 10.38 10.81
CA GLY A 249 20.41 9.19 10.03
C GLY A 249 19.07 8.56 10.43
N ALA A 250 18.84 8.37 11.74
CA ALA A 250 17.58 7.84 12.26
C ALA A 250 16.38 8.76 11.97
N ALA A 251 16.55 10.08 12.15
CA ALA A 251 15.52 11.08 11.87
C ALA A 251 15.18 11.14 10.38
N LEU A 252 16.18 11.09 9.49
CA LEU A 252 15.97 11.08 8.04
C LEU A 252 15.23 9.82 7.59
N LEU A 253 15.57 8.65 8.16
CA LEU A 253 14.88 7.40 7.89
C LEU A 253 13.42 7.48 8.34
N LEU A 254 13.17 7.92 9.57
CA LEU A 254 11.82 8.08 10.12
C LEU A 254 11.00 9.07 9.29
N PHE A 255 11.58 10.22 8.95
CA PHE A 255 10.98 11.23 8.09
C PHE A 255 10.61 10.64 6.73
N SER A 256 11.52 9.90 6.09
CA SER A 256 11.29 9.26 4.80
C SER A 256 10.14 8.25 4.88
N CYS A 257 10.06 7.45 5.95
CA CYS A 257 8.95 6.53 6.17
C CYS A 257 7.61 7.26 6.33
N ILE A 258 7.55 8.30 7.16
CA ILE A 258 6.33 9.09 7.38
C ILE A 258 5.91 9.80 6.09
N PHE A 259 6.86 10.37 5.36
CA PHE A 259 6.62 11.04 4.08
C PHE A 259 6.03 10.09 3.05
N ILE A 260 6.61 8.90 2.86
CA ILE A 260 6.09 7.89 1.93
C ILE A 260 4.64 7.52 2.30
N VAL A 261 4.35 7.28 3.57
CA VAL A 261 2.98 6.96 4.04
C VAL A 261 2.03 8.14 3.79
N ALA A 262 2.45 9.36 4.08
CA ALA A 262 1.65 10.56 3.85
C ALA A 262 1.34 10.76 2.36
N VAL A 263 2.33 10.56 1.49
CA VAL A 263 2.17 10.67 0.02
C VAL A 263 1.24 9.60 -0.53
N VAL A 264 1.26 8.38 0.03
CA VAL A 264 0.32 7.31 -0.34
C VAL A 264 -1.12 7.74 -0.04
N PHE A 265 -1.39 8.23 1.17
CA PHE A 265 -2.73 8.71 1.53
C PHE A 265 -3.13 9.96 0.73
N PHE A 266 -2.19 10.87 0.49
CA PHE A 266 -2.40 12.02 -0.36
C PHE A 266 -2.79 11.61 -1.78
N SER A 267 -2.17 10.56 -2.35
CA SER A 267 -2.53 10.05 -3.68
C SER A 267 -3.99 9.60 -3.75
N ASP A 268 -4.49 8.93 -2.71
CA ASP A 268 -5.88 8.49 -2.65
C ASP A 268 -6.84 9.67 -2.51
N LEU A 269 -6.48 10.69 -1.73
CA LEU A 269 -7.26 11.92 -1.57
C LEU A 269 -7.30 12.78 -2.84
N VAL A 270 -6.18 12.88 -3.57
CA VAL A 270 -6.12 13.59 -4.85
C VAL A 270 -7.04 12.91 -5.86
N LEU A 271 -6.98 11.58 -5.99
CA LEU A 271 -7.88 10.84 -6.87
C LEU A 271 -9.36 11.02 -6.48
N ALA A 272 -9.67 11.01 -5.18
CA ALA A 272 -11.02 11.31 -4.68
C ALA A 272 -11.49 12.73 -5.05
N ALA A 273 -10.62 13.73 -4.88
CA ALA A 273 -10.90 15.12 -5.21
C ALA A 273 -11.13 15.32 -6.71
N LEU A 274 -10.38 14.60 -7.55
CA LEU A 274 -10.53 14.64 -9.01
C LEU A 274 -11.83 14.01 -9.49
N ASN A 275 -12.28 12.91 -8.88
CA ASN A 275 -13.57 12.30 -9.24
C ASN A 275 -14.77 12.90 -8.48
N ASN A 276 -14.56 13.91 -7.64
CA ASN A 276 -15.56 14.41 -6.68
C ASN A 276 -16.25 13.27 -5.89
N ASN A 277 -15.49 12.25 -5.53
CA ASN A 277 -15.96 11.04 -4.85
C ASN A 277 -15.01 10.70 -3.70
N TRP A 278 -15.22 11.37 -2.57
CA TRP A 278 -14.39 11.24 -1.37
C TRP A 278 -14.38 9.84 -0.78
N SER A 279 -15.54 9.16 -0.82
CA SER A 279 -15.66 7.79 -0.33
C SER A 279 -14.81 6.79 -1.13
N GLY A 280 -14.60 7.06 -2.42
CA GLY A 280 -13.93 6.14 -3.34
C GLY A 280 -14.76 4.92 -3.73
N TYR A 281 -16.09 4.93 -3.51
CA TYR A 281 -16.95 3.85 -4.01
C TYR A 281 -16.91 3.81 -5.54
N PRO A 282 -16.70 2.64 -6.16
CA PRO A 282 -16.69 2.57 -7.61
C PRO A 282 -18.10 2.80 -8.16
N SER A 283 -18.20 3.54 -9.25
CA SER A 283 -19.43 3.68 -10.04
C SER A 283 -19.23 3.06 -11.42
N GLY A 284 -20.24 2.38 -11.95
CA GLY A 284 -20.24 1.83 -13.31
C GLY A 284 -19.54 0.48 -13.46
N ASP A 285 -19.02 0.22 -14.66
CA ASP A 285 -18.62 -1.12 -15.12
C ASP A 285 -17.38 -1.69 -14.41
N TYR A 286 -16.57 -0.83 -13.78
CA TYR A 286 -15.35 -1.23 -13.08
C TYR A 286 -15.57 -1.64 -11.61
N ALA A 287 -16.80 -1.58 -11.10
CA ALA A 287 -17.09 -1.90 -9.70
C ALA A 287 -16.66 -3.32 -9.32
N LEU A 288 -16.87 -4.30 -10.19
CA LEU A 288 -16.44 -5.67 -9.94
C LEU A 288 -14.92 -5.78 -9.80
N LEU A 289 -14.16 -5.15 -10.70
CA LEU A 289 -12.70 -5.18 -10.68
C LEU A 289 -12.14 -4.47 -9.45
N PHE A 290 -12.72 -3.34 -9.09
CA PHE A 290 -12.39 -2.60 -7.87
C PHE A 290 -12.53 -3.48 -6.63
N TRP A 291 -13.70 -4.10 -6.47
CA TRP A 291 -14.01 -4.88 -5.29
C TRP A 291 -13.22 -6.19 -5.23
N LEU A 292 -13.02 -6.82 -6.39
CA LEU A 292 -12.16 -8.00 -6.50
C LEU A 292 -10.72 -7.66 -6.11
N TYR A 293 -10.16 -6.55 -6.60
CA TYR A 293 -8.84 -6.09 -6.18
C TYR A 293 -8.80 -5.81 -4.68
N PHE A 294 -9.79 -5.07 -4.16
CA PHE A 294 -9.88 -4.72 -2.74
C PHE A 294 -9.92 -5.96 -1.86
N ALA A 295 -10.78 -6.94 -2.18
CA ALA A 295 -10.93 -8.19 -1.43
C ALA A 295 -9.69 -9.08 -1.54
N CYS A 296 -9.15 -9.28 -2.73
CA CYS A 296 -7.97 -10.12 -2.94
C CYS A 296 -6.74 -9.57 -2.20
N LYS A 297 -6.56 -8.25 -2.16
CA LYS A 297 -5.48 -7.60 -1.39
C LYS A 297 -5.56 -7.86 0.12
N ARG A 298 -6.71 -8.31 0.64
CA ARG A 298 -6.93 -8.68 2.05
C ARG A 298 -6.76 -10.16 2.34
N LEU A 299 -6.63 -11.02 1.33
CA LEU A 299 -6.41 -12.45 1.55
C LEU A 299 -5.23 -12.74 2.49
N PRO A 300 -4.10 -12.02 2.44
CA PRO A 300 -3.01 -12.24 3.39
C PRO A 300 -3.39 -12.00 4.85
N MET A 301 -4.45 -11.24 5.14
CA MET A 301 -4.93 -11.08 6.51
C MET A 301 -5.47 -12.39 7.11
N LEU A 302 -5.89 -13.32 6.25
CA LEU A 302 -6.37 -14.66 6.64
C LEU A 302 -5.22 -15.65 6.91
N SER A 303 -3.98 -15.16 7.00
CA SER A 303 -2.83 -15.98 7.36
C SER A 303 -2.93 -16.47 8.81
N LEU A 304 -2.62 -17.75 9.02
CA LEU A 304 -2.73 -18.48 10.28
C LEU A 304 -1.39 -18.99 10.78
#